data_AF-A0A3D4EAT2-F1
#
_entry.id   AF-A0A3D4EAT2-F1
#
_cell.length_a   1.000
_cell.length_b   1.000
_cell.length_c   1.000
_cell.angle_alpha   90.00
_cell.angle_beta   90.00
_cell.angle_gamma   90.00
#
_symmetry.space_group_name_H-M   'P 1'
#
loop_
_entity.id
_entity.type
_entity.pdbx_description
1 polymer ?
#
loop_
_entity_poly.entity_id
_entity_poly.type
_entity_poly.pdbx_seq_one_letter_code
_entity_poly.pdbx_strand_id
1 'polypeptide(L)'
;LDCIFRLKGINLTVSGACASGSHAIGLGALLIQHGLQEMVVCGGAQEVHPYAVASFDGISAFSVRENEPEKASRPFDRDRDGLVPSGGAATVILESYESAVRRGAKIYGEILGYGFSGNGDHISTPNVDGPKRSLEMAVSQAGIGRSAIGYINAHATSTHVGDANEAKAIAAVFGDRTVPVTSTKSQTGHEMWMAGASEVIYSMLMMKNDFIAPNLNFENPDEDSARLLIPAERMSKHFDVFLSNSFGFGGTNSTLIIKNL
;
A
#
# COMPACT_ATOMS: atom_id res chain seq x y z
N LEU A 1 13.46 -5.68 18.71
CA LEU A 1 14.20 -4.52 18.15
C LEU A 1 14.70 -3.61 19.28
N ASP A 2 13.81 -3.27 20.21
CA ASP A 2 14.11 -2.54 21.45
C ASP A 2 15.37 -3.03 22.21
N CYS A 3 15.54 -4.33 22.46
CA CYS A 3 16.72 -4.84 23.18
C CYS A 3 18.03 -4.65 22.39
N ILE A 4 17.96 -4.80 21.05
CA ILE A 4 19.12 -4.69 20.15
C ILE A 4 19.58 -3.23 20.09
N PHE A 5 18.63 -2.30 19.91
CA PHE A 5 18.91 -0.87 19.74
C PHE A 5 18.78 -0.06 21.04
N ARG A 6 18.49 -0.71 22.16
CA ARG A 6 18.26 -0.10 23.49
C ARG A 6 17.16 0.98 23.47
N LEU A 7 16.11 0.76 22.68
CA LEU A 7 14.97 1.67 22.58
C LEU A 7 14.06 1.52 23.81
N LYS A 8 13.51 2.64 24.28
CA LYS A 8 12.66 2.70 25.50
C LYS A 8 11.28 3.31 25.24
N GLY A 9 10.94 3.56 23.98
CA GLY A 9 9.67 4.11 23.55
C GLY A 9 8.59 3.04 23.40
N ILE A 10 7.59 3.31 22.57
CA ILE A 10 6.52 2.36 22.26
C ILE A 10 7.09 1.06 21.67
N ASN A 11 6.54 -0.08 22.11
CA ASN A 11 6.87 -1.40 21.58
C ASN A 11 5.60 -2.26 21.51
N LEU A 12 5.03 -2.38 20.31
CA LEU A 12 3.83 -3.17 20.05
C LEU A 12 3.85 -3.72 18.62
N THR A 13 2.97 -4.68 18.35
CA THR A 13 2.70 -5.18 17.00
C THR A 13 1.29 -4.78 16.58
N VAL A 14 1.16 -4.27 15.35
CA VAL A 14 -0.13 -3.91 14.76
C VAL A 14 -0.58 -5.07 13.88
N SER A 15 -1.79 -5.59 14.13
CA SER A 15 -2.39 -6.65 13.32
C SER A 15 -3.58 -6.10 12.56
N GLY A 16 -3.34 -5.73 11.30
CA GLY A 16 -4.33 -5.27 10.34
C GLY A 16 -4.29 -6.11 9.07
N ALA A 17 -4.05 -7.42 9.20
CA ALA A 17 -3.82 -8.32 8.07
C ALA A 17 -2.84 -7.70 7.05
N CYS A 18 -3.14 -7.76 5.75
CA CYS A 18 -2.28 -7.25 4.67
C CYS A 18 -2.01 -5.74 4.75
N ALA A 19 -2.76 -5.00 5.57
CA ALA A 19 -2.57 -3.58 5.83
C ALA A 19 -1.67 -3.29 7.05
N SER A 20 -1.13 -4.32 7.73
CA SER A 20 -0.37 -4.16 8.99
C SER A 20 0.80 -3.18 8.88
N GLY A 21 1.66 -3.33 7.87
CA GLY A 21 2.80 -2.42 7.68
C GLY A 21 2.38 -0.97 7.44
N SER A 22 1.29 -0.75 6.71
CA SER A 22 0.73 0.58 6.44
C SER A 22 0.13 1.19 7.71
N HIS A 23 -0.64 0.42 8.49
CA HIS A 23 -1.15 0.85 9.79
C HIS A 23 -0.03 1.13 10.80
N ALA A 24 1.05 0.35 10.80
CA ALA A 24 2.20 0.60 11.67
C ALA A 24 2.86 1.96 11.38
N ILE A 25 2.98 2.33 10.10
CA ILE A 25 3.45 3.65 9.67
C ILE A 25 2.46 4.74 10.08
N GLY A 26 1.17 4.58 9.77
CA GLY A 26 0.14 5.55 10.10
C GLY A 26 0.01 5.82 11.61
N LEU A 27 0.02 4.76 12.42
CA LEU A 27 0.02 4.87 13.89
C LEU A 27 1.30 5.54 14.41
N GLY A 28 2.46 5.19 13.85
CA GLY A 28 3.72 5.87 14.16
C GLY A 28 3.66 7.37 13.89
N ALA A 29 3.07 7.78 12.77
CA ALA A 29 2.85 9.18 12.42
C ALA A 29 1.93 9.88 13.43
N LEU A 30 0.82 9.25 13.82
CA LEU A 30 -0.09 9.81 14.84
C LEU A 30 0.58 9.98 16.20
N LEU A 31 1.39 9.01 16.63
CA LEU A 31 2.13 9.10 17.90
C LEU A 31 3.10 10.29 17.91
N ILE A 32 3.79 10.53 16.79
CA ILE A 32 4.68 11.68 16.64
C ILE A 32 3.88 12.98 16.59
N GLN A 33 2.81 13.02 15.80
CA GLN A 33 1.94 14.19 15.66
C GLN A 33 1.35 14.64 17.00
N HIS A 34 1.03 13.69 17.89
CA HIS A 34 0.52 13.98 19.24
C HIS A 34 1.60 14.18 20.30
N GLY A 35 2.89 14.21 19.92
CA GLY A 35 4.01 14.41 20.84
C GLY A 35 4.25 13.24 21.81
N LEU A 36 3.68 12.06 21.52
CA LEU A 36 3.83 10.87 22.35
C LEU A 36 5.14 10.13 22.09
N GLN A 37 5.70 10.28 20.88
CA GLN A 37 7.01 9.73 20.49
C GLN A 37 7.75 10.77 19.64
N GLU A 38 9.08 10.83 19.72
CA GLU A 38 9.88 11.68 18.83
C GLU A 38 10.34 10.93 17.57
N MET A 39 10.57 9.61 17.70
CA MET A 39 11.01 8.71 16.63
C MET A 39 10.38 7.34 16.83
N VAL A 40 9.93 6.71 15.74
CA VAL A 40 9.31 5.38 15.76
C VAL A 40 9.87 4.53 14.62
N VAL A 41 10.23 3.28 14.94
CA VAL A 41 10.57 2.26 13.94
C VAL A 41 9.28 1.59 13.49
N CYS A 42 8.92 1.75 12.22
CA CYS A 42 7.68 1.23 11.64
C CYS A 42 8.00 0.25 10.52
N GLY A 43 7.21 -0.80 10.36
CA GLY A 43 7.45 -1.77 9.30
C GLY A 43 6.68 -3.08 9.48
N GLY A 44 7.14 -4.10 8.79
CA GLY A 44 6.61 -5.45 8.90
C GLY A 44 7.59 -6.48 8.34
N ALA A 45 7.33 -7.74 8.67
CA ALA A 45 8.03 -8.88 8.11
C ALA A 45 7.02 -9.99 7.80
N GLN A 46 7.33 -10.78 6.77
CA GLN A 46 6.58 -11.95 6.37
C GLN A 46 7.56 -13.07 6.02
N GLU A 47 7.41 -14.22 6.66
CA GLU A 47 8.09 -15.43 6.23
C GLU A 47 7.39 -16.07 5.02
N VAL A 48 8.17 -16.59 4.07
CA VAL A 48 7.64 -17.35 2.94
C VAL A 48 7.79 -18.84 3.25
N HIS A 49 6.78 -19.40 3.93
CA HIS A 49 6.72 -20.82 4.25
C HIS A 49 5.33 -21.36 3.89
N PRO A 50 5.21 -22.59 3.33
CA PRO A 50 3.90 -23.18 2.99
C PRO A 50 2.89 -23.10 4.13
N TYR A 51 3.29 -23.46 5.35
CA TYR A 51 2.42 -23.34 6.55
C TYR A 51 2.09 -21.91 6.97
N ALA A 52 2.90 -20.91 6.63
CA ALA A 52 2.61 -19.51 6.95
C ALA A 52 1.45 -18.96 6.12
N VAL A 53 1.19 -19.56 4.96
CA VAL A 53 0.19 -19.08 4.00
C VAL A 53 -0.85 -20.16 3.62
N ALA A 54 -0.79 -21.36 4.19
CA ALA A 54 -1.71 -22.47 3.88
C ALA A 54 -3.20 -22.14 4.10
N SER A 55 -3.50 -21.25 5.04
CA SER A 55 -4.87 -20.78 5.27
C SER A 55 -5.45 -20.02 4.07
N PHE A 56 -4.61 -19.34 3.28
CA PHE A 56 -5.02 -18.63 2.07
C PHE A 56 -5.36 -19.61 0.94
N ASP A 57 -4.64 -20.73 0.85
CA ASP A 57 -4.99 -21.82 -0.08
C ASP A 57 -6.34 -22.44 0.29
N GLY A 58 -6.57 -22.68 1.59
CA GLY A 58 -7.84 -23.22 2.11
C GLY A 58 -9.07 -22.35 1.84
N ILE A 59 -8.90 -21.06 1.54
CA ILE A 59 -9.98 -20.15 1.10
C ILE A 59 -9.89 -19.79 -0.39
N SER A 60 -9.05 -20.49 -1.15
CA SER A 60 -8.84 -20.29 -2.59
C SER A 60 -8.46 -18.86 -2.97
N ALA A 61 -7.58 -18.22 -2.19
CA ALA A 61 -7.11 -16.87 -2.45
C ALA A 61 -5.96 -16.79 -3.48
N PHE A 62 -5.27 -17.90 -3.73
CA PHE A 62 -4.11 -17.94 -4.62
C PHE A 62 -4.47 -18.09 -6.08
N SER A 63 -3.62 -17.53 -6.95
CA SER A 63 -3.66 -17.80 -8.39
C SER A 63 -3.47 -19.29 -8.64
N VAL A 64 -4.26 -19.83 -9.58
CA VAL A 64 -4.15 -21.23 -10.04
C VAL A 64 -3.33 -21.34 -11.33
N ARG A 65 -2.72 -20.23 -11.78
CA ARG A 65 -1.91 -20.16 -13.00
C ARG A 65 -0.50 -20.74 -12.78
N GLU A 66 -0.44 -22.05 -12.60
CA GLU A 66 0.83 -22.76 -12.38
C GLU A 66 1.65 -22.96 -13.67
N ASN A 67 0.99 -22.99 -14.84
CA ASN A 67 1.65 -23.21 -16.13
C ASN A 67 2.41 -21.99 -16.66
N GLU A 68 2.07 -20.78 -16.19
CA GLU A 68 2.72 -19.52 -16.54
C GLU A 68 2.95 -18.68 -15.27
N PRO A 69 3.80 -19.15 -14.33
CA PRO A 69 3.90 -18.57 -12.98
C PRO A 69 4.40 -17.11 -13.00
N GLU A 70 5.24 -16.75 -13.97
CA GLU A 70 5.71 -15.36 -14.17
C GLU A 70 4.57 -14.39 -14.53
N LYS A 71 3.44 -14.91 -15.04
CA LYS A 71 2.25 -14.15 -15.38
C LYS A 71 1.11 -14.26 -14.37
N ALA A 72 1.33 -14.95 -13.25
CA ALA A 72 0.29 -15.24 -12.26
C ALA A 72 -0.14 -13.98 -11.49
N SER A 73 0.81 -13.14 -11.06
CA SER A 73 0.49 -11.85 -10.44
C SER A 73 0.16 -10.83 -11.54
N ARG A 74 -1.13 -10.52 -11.71
CA ARG A 74 -1.67 -9.64 -12.74
C ARG A 74 -2.74 -8.68 -12.18
N PRO A 75 -2.34 -7.74 -11.29
CA PRO A 75 -3.28 -6.81 -10.67
C PRO A 75 -4.08 -6.04 -11.71
N PHE A 76 -5.39 -5.93 -11.50
CA PHE A 76 -6.38 -5.29 -12.37
C PHE A 76 -6.63 -5.94 -13.75
N ASP A 77 -5.88 -6.97 -14.14
CA ASP A 77 -6.14 -7.67 -15.41
C ASP A 77 -7.47 -8.43 -15.32
N ARG A 78 -8.28 -8.42 -16.38
CA ARG A 78 -9.55 -9.13 -16.45
C ARG A 78 -9.38 -10.62 -16.12
N ASP A 79 -8.27 -11.21 -16.54
CA ASP A 79 -8.00 -12.64 -16.45
C ASP A 79 -7.18 -13.01 -15.18
N ARG A 80 -7.15 -12.11 -14.18
CA ARG A 80 -6.63 -12.36 -12.83
C ARG A 80 -7.42 -13.46 -12.13
N ASP A 81 -6.76 -14.31 -11.36
CA ASP A 81 -7.39 -15.50 -10.75
C ASP A 81 -7.00 -15.70 -9.28
N GLY A 82 -6.23 -14.78 -8.70
CA GLY A 82 -5.81 -14.84 -7.31
C GLY A 82 -4.42 -14.24 -7.10
N LEU A 83 -4.02 -14.12 -5.84
CA LEU A 83 -2.74 -13.54 -5.47
C LEU A 83 -1.60 -14.56 -5.57
N VAL A 84 -0.36 -14.06 -5.73
CA VAL A 84 0.86 -14.86 -5.60
C VAL A 84 1.52 -14.50 -4.27
N PRO A 85 1.71 -15.42 -3.31
CA PRO A 85 2.29 -15.09 -2.02
C PRO A 85 3.78 -14.76 -2.12
N SER A 86 4.23 -13.81 -1.31
CA SER A 86 5.63 -13.37 -1.20
C SER A 86 5.95 -12.94 0.23
N GLY A 87 7.18 -12.52 0.51
CA GLY A 87 7.61 -12.12 1.84
C GLY A 87 9.02 -11.55 1.90
N GLY A 88 9.49 -11.30 3.12
CA GLY A 88 10.71 -10.56 3.42
C GLY A 88 10.55 -9.70 4.67
N ALA A 89 11.26 -8.56 4.73
CA ALA A 89 11.02 -7.54 5.74
C ALA A 89 11.27 -6.14 5.16
N ALA A 90 10.48 -5.16 5.60
CA ALA A 90 10.64 -3.76 5.26
C ALA A 90 10.41 -2.88 6.48
N THR A 91 11.26 -1.85 6.63
CA THR A 91 11.24 -0.93 7.76
C THR A 91 11.50 0.50 7.28
N VAL A 92 10.77 1.44 7.86
CA VAL A 92 11.00 2.88 7.77
C VAL A 92 11.17 3.47 9.18
N ILE A 93 11.93 4.56 9.28
CA ILE A 93 12.09 5.31 10.52
C ILE A 93 11.31 6.60 10.37
N LEU A 94 10.30 6.78 11.22
CA LEU A 94 9.55 8.03 11.33
C LEU A 94 10.16 8.85 12.45
N GLU A 95 10.27 10.16 12.24
CA GLU A 95 10.82 11.09 13.21
C GLU A 95 10.12 12.44 13.07
N SER A 96 9.97 13.18 14.19
CA SER A 96 9.52 14.56 14.12
C SER A 96 10.47 15.41 13.28
N TYR A 97 9.92 16.36 12.52
CA TYR A 97 10.69 17.22 11.64
C TYR A 97 11.76 17.99 12.41
N GLU A 98 11.41 18.53 13.58
CA GLU A 98 12.31 19.29 14.44
C GLU A 98 13.48 18.44 14.93
N SER A 99 13.23 17.17 15.31
CA SER A 99 14.29 16.26 15.74
C SER A 99 15.21 15.90 14.57
N ALA A 100 14.63 15.54 13.42
CA ALA A 100 15.38 15.20 12.23
C ALA A 100 16.30 16.34 11.78
N VAL A 101 15.80 17.58 11.75
CA VAL A 101 16.59 18.78 11.43
C VAL A 101 17.68 19.02 12.47
N ARG A 102 17.35 18.96 13.77
CA ARG A 102 18.29 19.22 14.86
C ARG A 102 19.51 18.29 14.82
N ARG A 103 19.34 17.03 14.41
CA ARG A 103 20.45 16.07 14.30
C ARG A 103 21.06 15.97 12.88
N GLY A 104 20.59 16.77 11.93
CA GLY A 104 21.07 16.74 10.53
C GLY A 104 20.73 15.45 9.79
N ALA A 105 19.58 14.84 10.09
CA ALA A 105 19.14 13.62 9.42
C ALA A 105 18.78 13.89 7.95
N LYS A 106 19.09 12.94 7.06
CA LYS A 106 18.53 12.95 5.71
C LYS A 106 17.05 12.62 5.80
N ILE A 107 16.20 13.54 5.32
CA ILE A 107 14.76 13.35 5.24
C ILE A 107 14.43 12.85 3.83
N TYR A 108 13.72 11.72 3.75
CA TYR A 108 13.35 11.10 2.47
C TYR A 108 11.99 11.59 1.96
N GLY A 109 11.10 11.97 2.85
CA GLY A 109 9.77 12.46 2.54
C GLY A 109 8.99 12.74 3.82
N GLU A 110 7.77 13.22 3.65
CA GLU A 110 6.83 13.59 4.71
C GLU A 110 5.55 12.79 4.58
N ILE A 111 5.04 12.24 5.69
CA ILE A 111 3.69 11.67 5.72
C ILE A 111 2.71 12.83 5.90
N LEU A 112 1.93 13.13 4.85
CA LEU A 112 0.91 14.17 4.90
C LEU A 112 -0.41 13.66 5.47
N GLY A 113 -0.77 12.41 5.16
CA GLY A 113 -2.06 11.85 5.53
C GLY A 113 -2.02 10.35 5.76
N TYR A 114 -2.85 9.92 6.70
CA TYR A 114 -3.12 8.55 7.08
C TYR A 114 -4.63 8.38 7.28
N GLY A 115 -5.27 7.74 6.32
CA GLY A 115 -6.68 7.39 6.38
C GLY A 115 -6.87 5.92 6.69
N PHE A 116 -7.83 5.59 7.54
CA PHE A 116 -8.14 4.21 7.91
C PHE A 116 -9.64 3.98 8.03
N SER A 117 -10.08 2.75 7.78
CA SER A 117 -11.48 2.38 7.90
C SER A 117 -11.67 0.87 8.07
N GLY A 118 -12.86 0.47 8.51
CA GLY A 118 -13.35 -0.90 8.44
C GLY A 118 -14.41 -1.07 7.34
N ASN A 119 -14.65 -2.29 6.85
CA ASN A 119 -15.74 -2.57 5.90
C ASN A 119 -17.09 -2.69 6.61
N GLY A 120 -17.15 -3.43 7.72
CA GLY A 120 -18.33 -3.51 8.61
C GLY A 120 -19.38 -4.58 8.25
N ASP A 121 -19.41 -5.08 7.02
CA ASP A 121 -20.50 -5.96 6.55
C ASP A 121 -20.16 -7.46 6.63
N HIS A 122 -19.02 -7.87 6.06
CA HIS A 122 -18.61 -9.28 5.98
C HIS A 122 -17.10 -9.43 6.23
N ILE A 123 -16.70 -10.52 6.88
CA ILE A 123 -15.30 -10.74 7.29
C ILE A 123 -14.33 -10.90 6.11
N SER A 124 -14.77 -11.58 5.04
CA SER A 124 -13.90 -11.94 3.91
C SER A 124 -14.26 -11.23 2.60
N THR A 125 -15.41 -10.56 2.55
CA THR A 125 -15.89 -9.93 1.31
C THR A 125 -15.60 -8.44 1.38
N PRO A 126 -14.71 -7.92 0.51
CA PRO A 126 -14.47 -6.49 0.47
C PRO A 126 -15.71 -5.75 -0.04
N ASN A 127 -15.87 -4.49 0.35
CA ASN A 127 -16.84 -3.56 -0.22
C ASN A 127 -16.10 -2.34 -0.81
N VAL A 128 -16.83 -1.45 -1.49
CA VAL A 128 -16.26 -0.23 -2.06
C VAL A 128 -16.18 0.89 -1.03
N ASP A 129 -17.13 0.96 -0.09
CA ASP A 129 -17.26 2.07 0.86
C ASP A 129 -16.09 2.13 1.86
N GLY A 130 -15.63 0.99 2.38
CA GLY A 130 -14.47 0.92 3.27
C GLY A 130 -13.22 1.55 2.66
N PRO A 131 -12.68 1.01 1.56
CA PRO A 131 -11.55 1.60 0.83
C PRO A 131 -11.75 3.07 0.50
N LYS A 132 -12.94 3.47 0.01
CA LYS A 132 -13.27 4.86 -0.31
C LYS A 132 -13.14 5.78 0.91
N ARG A 133 -13.66 5.38 2.08
CA ARG A 133 -13.55 6.16 3.32
C ARG A 133 -12.09 6.36 3.75
N SER A 134 -11.26 5.31 3.62
CA SER A 134 -9.82 5.40 3.93
C SER A 134 -9.12 6.39 2.99
N LEU A 135 -9.41 6.34 1.69
CA LEU A 135 -8.90 7.29 0.68
C LEU A 135 -9.31 8.73 0.99
N GLU A 136 -10.60 8.98 1.22
CA GLU A 136 -11.13 10.31 1.51
C GLU A 136 -10.57 10.89 2.81
N MET A 137 -10.42 10.07 3.85
CA MET A 137 -9.83 10.48 5.12
C MET A 137 -8.36 10.88 4.95
N ALA A 138 -7.56 10.09 4.22
CA ALA A 138 -6.17 10.39 3.96
C ALA A 138 -6.02 11.72 3.20
N VAL A 139 -6.79 11.90 2.12
CA VAL A 139 -6.81 13.13 1.32
C VAL A 139 -7.22 14.34 2.18
N SER A 140 -8.25 14.20 3.01
CA SER A 140 -8.69 15.26 3.91
C SER A 140 -7.62 15.63 4.93
N GLN A 141 -6.94 14.65 5.52
CA GLN A 141 -5.87 14.91 6.50
C GLN A 141 -4.65 15.56 5.85
N ALA A 142 -4.31 15.16 4.61
CA ALA A 142 -3.16 15.70 3.89
C ALA A 142 -3.30 17.19 3.55
N GLY A 143 -4.52 17.75 3.55
CA GLY A 143 -4.75 19.18 3.33
C GLY A 143 -4.36 19.68 1.93
N ILE A 144 -4.21 18.78 0.96
CA ILE A 144 -3.84 19.07 -0.43
C ILE A 144 -4.99 18.73 -1.39
N GLY A 145 -4.99 19.38 -2.55
CA GLY A 145 -5.91 19.03 -3.64
C GLY A 145 -5.61 17.64 -4.20
N ARG A 146 -6.65 16.89 -4.60
CA ARG A 146 -6.51 15.54 -5.19
C ARG A 146 -5.60 15.52 -6.42
N SER A 147 -5.58 16.61 -7.20
CA SER A 147 -4.71 16.78 -8.37
C SER A 147 -3.21 16.90 -8.05
N ALA A 148 -2.84 17.12 -6.77
CA ALA A 148 -1.45 17.12 -6.34
C ALA A 148 -0.87 15.69 -6.23
N ILE A 149 -1.72 14.67 -6.10
CA ILE A 149 -1.31 13.27 -6.05
C ILE A 149 -0.94 12.84 -7.48
N GLY A 150 0.35 12.62 -7.70
CA GLY A 150 0.90 12.31 -9.03
C GLY A 150 0.99 10.83 -9.35
N TYR A 151 0.83 9.96 -8.35
CA TYR A 151 0.89 8.50 -8.46
C TYR A 151 0.07 7.81 -7.36
N ILE A 152 -0.62 6.72 -7.69
CA ILE A 152 -1.26 5.83 -6.73
C ILE A 152 -0.62 4.44 -6.82
N ASN A 153 -0.06 3.99 -5.70
CA ASN A 153 0.24 2.59 -5.48
C ASN A 153 -0.99 1.89 -4.91
N ALA A 154 -1.68 1.11 -5.74
CA ALA A 154 -2.84 0.34 -5.36
C ALA A 154 -2.46 -0.90 -4.53
N HIS A 155 -3.39 -1.37 -3.72
CA HIS A 155 -3.25 -2.64 -3.02
C HIS A 155 -3.35 -3.84 -3.96
N ALA A 156 -4.20 -3.76 -4.99
CA ALA A 156 -4.58 -4.77 -5.97
C ALA A 156 -3.73 -6.04 -5.97
N THR A 157 -4.37 -7.13 -5.54
CA THR A 157 -3.74 -8.43 -5.24
C THR A 157 -3.92 -9.43 -6.36
N SER A 158 -4.44 -9.02 -7.53
CA SER A 158 -4.84 -9.93 -8.61
C SER A 158 -6.07 -10.76 -8.25
N THR A 159 -6.92 -10.28 -7.34
CA THR A 159 -8.17 -10.95 -6.97
C THR A 159 -9.36 -10.27 -7.65
N HIS A 160 -10.35 -11.05 -8.11
CA HIS A 160 -11.49 -10.49 -8.85
C HIS A 160 -12.20 -9.37 -8.08
N VAL A 161 -12.63 -9.66 -6.86
CA VAL A 161 -13.45 -8.73 -6.05
C VAL A 161 -12.61 -7.59 -5.47
N GLY A 162 -11.39 -7.89 -5.00
CA GLY A 162 -10.52 -6.89 -4.39
C GLY A 162 -10.14 -5.79 -5.37
N ASP A 163 -9.59 -6.17 -6.52
CA ASP A 163 -9.11 -5.23 -7.53
C ASP A 163 -10.27 -4.41 -8.13
N ALA A 164 -11.44 -5.04 -8.36
CA ALA A 164 -12.63 -4.35 -8.87
C ALA A 164 -13.13 -3.29 -7.88
N ASN A 165 -13.21 -3.63 -6.58
CA ASN A 165 -13.65 -2.69 -5.55
C ASN A 165 -12.67 -1.55 -5.35
N GLU A 166 -11.36 -1.83 -5.39
CA GLU A 166 -10.35 -0.79 -5.30
C GLU A 166 -10.40 0.14 -6.51
N ALA A 167 -10.56 -0.39 -7.73
CA ALA A 167 -10.71 0.44 -8.92
C ALA A 167 -11.93 1.36 -8.85
N LYS A 168 -13.08 0.85 -8.38
CA LYS A 168 -14.29 1.66 -8.11
C LYS A 168 -14.03 2.74 -7.08
N ALA A 169 -13.34 2.41 -5.98
CA ALA A 169 -13.03 3.37 -4.91
C ALA A 169 -12.09 4.48 -5.39
N ILE A 170 -11.02 4.13 -6.11
CA ILE A 170 -10.10 5.11 -6.70
C ILE A 170 -10.84 6.01 -7.68
N ALA A 171 -11.61 5.45 -8.62
CA ALA A 171 -12.35 6.24 -9.59
C ALA A 171 -13.43 7.14 -8.95
N ALA A 172 -14.06 6.69 -7.85
CA ALA A 172 -15.02 7.51 -7.10
C ALA A 172 -14.36 8.73 -6.41
N VAL A 173 -13.11 8.60 -5.96
CA VAL A 173 -12.38 9.69 -5.27
C VAL A 173 -11.66 10.59 -6.27
N PHE A 174 -10.96 10.01 -7.26
CA PHE A 174 -10.07 10.73 -8.16
C PHE A 174 -10.66 11.02 -9.53
N GLY A 175 -11.79 10.42 -9.89
CA GLY A 175 -12.32 10.43 -11.25
C GLY A 175 -11.58 9.45 -12.17
N ASP A 176 -12.10 9.31 -13.39
CA ASP A 176 -11.61 8.32 -14.34
C ASP A 176 -10.30 8.79 -15.00
N ARG A 177 -9.30 7.90 -14.99
CA ARG A 177 -8.00 8.03 -15.68
C ARG A 177 -7.23 9.32 -15.37
N THR A 178 -7.39 9.87 -14.17
CA THR A 178 -6.80 11.17 -13.79
C THR A 178 -5.36 11.07 -13.26
N VAL A 179 -5.01 9.95 -12.62
CA VAL A 179 -3.71 9.70 -12.01
C VAL A 179 -3.21 8.31 -12.38
N PRO A 180 -1.91 8.12 -12.71
CA PRO A 180 -1.35 6.79 -12.93
C PRO A 180 -1.53 5.90 -11.69
N VAL A 181 -2.02 4.68 -11.90
CA VAL A 181 -2.23 3.67 -10.86
C VAL A 181 -1.49 2.40 -11.24
N THR A 182 -0.64 1.89 -10.34
CA THR A 182 -0.04 0.55 -10.48
C THR A 182 -0.08 -0.21 -9.16
N SER A 183 0.14 -1.52 -9.20
CA SER A 183 0.42 -2.33 -8.02
C SER A 183 1.81 -2.95 -8.15
N THR A 184 2.68 -2.68 -7.16
CA THR A 184 4.02 -3.28 -7.07
C THR A 184 3.95 -4.80 -6.96
N LYS A 185 2.81 -5.37 -6.56
CA LYS A 185 2.61 -6.82 -6.47
C LYS A 185 2.72 -7.52 -7.81
N SER A 186 2.51 -6.81 -8.92
CA SER A 186 2.79 -7.31 -10.26
C SER A 186 4.25 -7.73 -10.45
N GLN A 187 5.17 -7.15 -9.66
CA GLN A 187 6.60 -7.41 -9.71
C GLN A 187 7.08 -8.29 -8.55
N THR A 188 6.54 -8.09 -7.35
CA THR A 188 7.06 -8.70 -6.11
C THR A 188 6.19 -9.82 -5.56
N GLY A 189 5.01 -10.06 -6.13
CA GLY A 189 3.95 -10.82 -5.49
C GLY A 189 3.37 -10.08 -4.27
N HIS A 190 2.51 -10.74 -3.52
CA HIS A 190 1.93 -10.17 -2.32
C HIS A 190 2.79 -10.47 -1.08
N GLU A 191 3.52 -9.45 -0.62
CA GLU A 191 4.40 -9.53 0.57
C GLU A 191 3.64 -9.52 1.91
N MET A 192 2.38 -9.94 1.92
CA MET A 192 1.50 -10.06 3.09
C MET A 192 1.58 -8.88 4.07
N TRP A 193 1.99 -9.12 5.32
CA TRP A 193 1.94 -8.16 6.42
C TRP A 193 2.95 -7.01 6.26
N MET A 194 4.02 -7.21 5.50
CA MET A 194 5.03 -6.17 5.25
C MET A 194 4.70 -5.26 4.06
N ALA A 195 3.72 -5.63 3.23
CA ALA A 195 3.43 -4.98 1.96
C ALA A 195 3.30 -3.46 2.07
N GLY A 196 2.55 -2.95 3.06
CA GLY A 196 2.41 -1.51 3.23
C GLY A 196 3.72 -0.74 3.48
N ALA A 197 4.73 -1.38 4.07
CA ALA A 197 6.04 -0.74 4.30
C ALA A 197 6.95 -0.84 3.08
N SER A 198 6.99 -1.99 2.39
CA SER A 198 7.77 -2.15 1.16
C SER A 198 7.21 -1.28 0.03
N GLU A 199 5.89 -1.20 -0.10
CA GLU A 199 5.19 -0.34 -1.07
C GLU A 199 5.53 1.13 -0.91
N VAL A 200 5.63 1.63 0.33
CA VAL A 200 6.10 2.99 0.63
C VAL A 200 7.54 3.18 0.15
N ILE A 201 8.42 2.21 0.39
CA ILE A 201 9.82 2.28 -0.04
C ILE A 201 9.91 2.30 -1.57
N TYR A 202 9.21 1.40 -2.26
CA TYR A 202 9.20 1.36 -3.73
C TYR A 202 8.63 2.64 -4.33
N SER A 203 7.56 3.17 -3.75
CA SER A 203 6.94 4.41 -4.20
C SER A 203 7.85 5.63 -3.97
N MET A 204 8.58 5.67 -2.84
CA MET A 204 9.62 6.69 -2.63
C MET A 204 10.77 6.57 -3.63
N LEU A 205 11.19 5.36 -3.98
CA LEU A 205 12.22 5.16 -5.01
C LEU A 205 11.75 5.65 -6.37
N MET A 206 10.51 5.33 -6.76
CA MET A 206 9.87 5.86 -7.98
C MET A 206 9.83 7.40 -7.96
N MET A 207 9.38 7.99 -6.85
CA MET A 207 9.28 9.45 -6.65
C MET A 207 10.63 10.15 -6.77
N LYS A 208 11.67 9.62 -6.12
CA LYS A 208 13.01 10.23 -6.07
C LYS A 208 13.82 10.05 -7.35
N ASN A 209 13.36 9.21 -8.29
CA ASN A 209 14.06 8.90 -9.53
C ASN A 209 13.20 9.17 -10.78
N ASP A 210 12.12 9.95 -10.64
CA ASP A 210 11.29 10.45 -11.74
C ASP A 210 10.74 9.37 -12.68
N PHE A 211 10.30 8.25 -12.12
CA PHE A 211 9.66 7.20 -12.90
C PHE A 211 8.51 6.52 -12.17
N ILE A 212 7.58 5.94 -12.93
CA ILE A 212 6.55 5.03 -12.43
C ILE A 212 6.81 3.67 -13.08
N ALA A 213 6.92 2.62 -12.26
CA ALA A 213 7.11 1.26 -12.74
C ALA A 213 5.87 0.77 -13.51
N PRO A 214 6.02 -0.15 -14.48
CA PRO A 214 4.86 -0.73 -15.16
C PRO A 214 4.03 -1.62 -14.23
N ASN A 215 2.73 -1.72 -14.50
CA ASN A 215 1.90 -2.78 -13.94
C ASN A 215 2.06 -4.05 -14.80
N LEU A 216 2.96 -4.94 -14.40
CA LEU A 216 3.26 -6.16 -15.17
C LEU A 216 2.02 -7.04 -15.32
N ASN A 217 1.98 -7.82 -16.41
CA ASN A 217 0.93 -8.79 -16.72
C ASN A 217 -0.50 -8.20 -16.89
N PHE A 218 -0.62 -6.87 -17.01
CA PHE A 218 -1.87 -6.21 -17.36
C PHE A 218 -1.99 -6.08 -18.89
N GLU A 219 -2.77 -6.97 -19.48
CA GLU A 219 -2.96 -7.10 -20.93
C GLU A 219 -4.39 -6.74 -21.34
N ASN A 220 -5.37 -7.09 -20.50
CA ASN A 220 -6.80 -6.98 -20.78
C ASN A 220 -7.51 -6.22 -19.66
N PRO A 221 -7.96 -4.96 -19.88
CA PRO A 221 -8.81 -4.29 -18.92
C PRO A 221 -10.21 -4.94 -18.84
N ASP A 222 -10.77 -4.99 -17.64
CA ASP A 222 -12.20 -5.14 -17.38
C ASP A 222 -12.90 -3.77 -17.26
N GLU A 223 -14.22 -3.76 -16.99
CA GLU A 223 -15.01 -2.53 -16.90
C GLU A 223 -14.54 -1.55 -15.81
N ASP A 224 -13.99 -2.08 -14.71
CA ASP A 224 -13.59 -1.29 -13.55
C ASP A 224 -12.16 -0.75 -13.72
N SER A 225 -11.23 -1.60 -14.14
CA SER A 225 -9.84 -1.23 -14.43
C SER A 225 -9.70 -0.31 -15.65
N ALA A 226 -10.61 -0.38 -16.63
CA ALA A 226 -10.64 0.55 -17.77
C ALA A 226 -10.76 2.02 -17.35
N ARG A 227 -11.37 2.26 -16.18
CA ARG A 227 -11.54 3.60 -15.57
C ARG A 227 -10.26 4.14 -14.95
N LEU A 228 -9.21 3.32 -14.80
CA LEU A 228 -7.92 3.72 -14.26
C LEU A 228 -6.89 3.98 -15.36
N LEU A 229 -5.92 4.84 -15.09
CA LEU A 229 -4.74 5.01 -15.94
C LEU A 229 -3.66 4.03 -15.46
N ILE A 230 -3.70 2.79 -15.97
CA ILE A 230 -2.73 1.75 -15.59
C ILE A 230 -1.65 1.64 -16.68
N PRO A 231 -0.41 2.08 -16.43
CA PRO A 231 0.66 1.95 -17.41
C PRO A 231 1.18 0.51 -17.52
N ALA A 232 1.15 -0.04 -18.73
CA ALA A 232 1.76 -1.34 -19.04
C ALA A 232 3.29 -1.25 -19.22
N GLU A 233 3.81 -0.05 -19.47
CA GLU A 233 5.23 0.24 -19.63
C GLU A 233 5.72 1.26 -18.61
N ARG A 234 7.02 1.26 -18.33
CA ARG A 234 7.64 2.25 -17.44
C ARG A 234 7.35 3.66 -17.95
N MET A 235 6.77 4.51 -17.10
CA MET A 235 6.59 5.92 -17.41
C MET A 235 7.77 6.74 -16.87
N SER A 236 8.41 7.55 -17.71
CA SER A 236 9.30 8.61 -17.23
C SER A 236 8.44 9.79 -16.79
N LYS A 237 8.26 9.96 -15.48
CA LYS A 237 7.35 10.94 -14.91
C LYS A 237 7.83 11.36 -13.52
N HIS A 238 8.10 12.65 -13.38
CA HIS A 238 8.27 13.27 -12.09
C HIS A 238 6.93 13.40 -11.35
N PHE A 239 6.93 13.20 -10.04
CA PHE A 239 5.83 13.48 -9.14
C PHE A 239 6.37 13.75 -7.74
N ASP A 240 5.69 14.62 -6.99
CA ASP A 240 6.11 14.99 -5.62
C ASP A 240 5.23 14.38 -4.54
N VAL A 241 4.09 13.80 -4.89
CA VAL A 241 3.16 13.20 -3.92
C VAL A 241 2.62 11.90 -4.47
N PHE A 242 2.65 10.85 -3.65
CA PHE A 242 1.97 9.60 -3.95
C PHE A 242 1.03 9.20 -2.83
N LEU A 243 0.08 8.35 -3.21
CA LEU A 243 -0.84 7.68 -2.30
C LEU A 243 -0.58 6.17 -2.36
N SER A 244 -0.53 5.50 -1.22
CA SER A 244 -0.35 4.05 -1.12
C SER A 244 -1.50 3.42 -0.35
N ASN A 245 -2.22 2.50 -1.00
CA ASN A 245 -3.30 1.74 -0.41
C ASN A 245 -2.81 0.39 0.10
N SER A 246 -3.31 -0.02 1.26
CA SER A 246 -3.16 -1.38 1.74
C SER A 246 -4.47 -1.84 2.38
N PHE A 247 -5.07 -2.90 1.85
CA PHE A 247 -6.37 -3.41 2.30
C PHE A 247 -6.23 -4.84 2.80
N GLY A 248 -6.55 -5.05 4.07
CA GLY A 248 -6.42 -6.32 4.75
C GLY A 248 -7.69 -7.16 4.68
N PHE A 249 -7.49 -8.48 4.63
CA PHE A 249 -8.53 -9.43 4.99
C PHE A 249 -9.13 -9.10 6.36
N GLY A 250 -10.42 -9.36 6.59
CA GLY A 250 -11.14 -8.84 7.76
C GLY A 250 -11.73 -7.44 7.54
N GLY A 251 -11.46 -6.83 6.39
CA GLY A 251 -12.04 -5.55 5.97
C GLY A 251 -11.40 -4.34 6.64
N THR A 252 -10.10 -4.38 6.91
CA THR A 252 -9.33 -3.25 7.45
C THR A 252 -8.61 -2.52 6.32
N ASN A 253 -8.76 -1.21 6.24
CA ASN A 253 -8.20 -0.42 5.14
C ASN A 253 -7.27 0.65 5.68
N SER A 254 -6.12 0.81 5.02
CA SER A 254 -5.11 1.82 5.32
C SER A 254 -4.71 2.54 4.04
N THR A 255 -4.66 3.86 4.08
CA THR A 255 -4.19 4.71 2.99
C THR A 255 -3.18 5.70 3.54
N LEU A 256 -2.00 5.78 2.93
CA LEU A 256 -0.96 6.75 3.28
C LEU A 256 -0.76 7.71 2.11
N ILE A 257 -0.56 9.00 2.42
CA ILE A 257 -0.15 10.02 1.46
C ILE A 257 1.20 10.54 1.89
N ILE A 258 2.17 10.46 0.99
CA ILE A 258 3.56 10.84 1.25
C ILE A 258 4.00 11.85 0.21
N LYS A 259 4.69 12.88 0.67
CA LYS A 259 5.22 13.96 -0.15
C LYS A 259 6.75 13.99 -0.13
N ASN A 260 7.32 14.41 -1.25
CA ASN A 260 8.71 14.73 -1.44
C ASN A 260 9.11 15.98 -0.62
N LEU A 261 10.22 15.86 0.12
CA LEU A 261 10.90 16.96 0.80
C LEU A 261 12.27 17.22 0.17
#